data_AF-A0A6A6U2I3-F1
#
_entry.id   AF-A0A6A6U2I3-F1
#
_cell.length_a   1.000
_cell.length_b   1.000
_cell.length_c   1.000
_cell.angle_alpha   90.00
_cell.angle_beta   90.00
_cell.angle_gamma   90.00
#
_symmetry.space_group_name_H-M   'P 1'
#
loop_
_entity.id
_entity.type
_entity.pdbx_description
1 polymer ?
#
loop_
_entity_poly.entity_id
_entity_poly.type
_entity_poly.pdbx_seq_one_letter_code
_entity_poly.pdbx_strand_id
1 'polypeptide(L)'
;MSSRFSQQASQRQRLFANYDDARQQSQSPSGRRPNGYAHPSYSANPSTPPTGAFGAYPSDGSSFRAATPNSKGQYSDAVLSELESQNDEQMAGLSGKVKRLKDLTMAIGDEIRESTTLADSMNETFDGTTIRLKNTMNRMLRMAERTGIGWRVWLAFFAVVVLLFWYVKLF
;
A
#
# COMPACT_ATOMS: atom_id res chain seq x y z
N MET A 1 34.22 -1.44 -39.94
CA MET A 1 33.09 -2.15 -39.29
C MET A 1 33.02 -1.71 -37.83
N SER A 2 32.39 -0.58 -37.51
CA SER A 2 32.26 -0.13 -36.11
C SER A 2 31.26 1.02 -35.99
N SER A 3 29.98 0.71 -35.80
CA SER A 3 28.96 1.72 -35.43
C SER A 3 27.68 1.03 -34.96
N ARG A 4 27.76 0.29 -33.86
CA ARG A 4 26.58 -0.24 -33.12
C ARG A 4 26.52 0.21 -31.65
N PHE A 5 27.50 0.98 -31.18
CA PHE A 5 27.60 1.39 -29.77
C PHE A 5 26.85 2.68 -29.41
N SER A 6 26.29 3.41 -30.37
CA SER A 6 25.59 4.68 -30.10
C SER A 6 24.10 4.53 -29.78
N GLN A 7 23.45 3.42 -30.14
CA GLN A 7 22.00 3.24 -29.92
C GLN A 7 21.63 2.88 -28.47
N GLN A 8 22.58 2.32 -27.71
CA GLN A 8 22.30 1.85 -26.34
C GLN A 8 22.33 2.97 -25.29
N ALA A 9 23.06 4.06 -25.56
CA ALA A 9 23.09 5.26 -24.71
C ALA A 9 21.73 5.97 -24.68
N SER A 10 21.04 6.01 -25.83
CA SER A 10 19.76 6.73 -25.99
C SER A 10 18.60 6.05 -25.27
N GLN A 11 18.63 4.72 -25.11
CA GLN A 11 17.58 3.99 -24.37
C GLN A 11 17.69 4.21 -22.86
N ARG A 12 18.92 4.28 -22.32
CA ARG A 12 19.14 4.57 -20.90
C ARG A 12 18.69 5.98 -20.53
N GLN A 13 18.93 6.97 -21.39
CA GLN A 13 18.51 8.35 -21.14
C GLN A 13 16.99 8.51 -21.03
N ARG A 14 16.19 7.67 -21.70
CA ARG A 14 14.72 7.71 -21.60
C ARG A 14 14.17 7.19 -20.28
N LEU A 15 14.88 6.29 -19.61
CA LEU A 15 14.46 5.74 -18.31
C LEU A 15 14.65 6.73 -17.17
N PHE A 16 15.63 7.64 -17.29
CA PHE A 16 15.93 8.65 -16.26
C PHE A 16 15.27 10.02 -16.52
N ALA A 17 14.72 10.26 -17.72
CA ALA A 17 14.07 11.52 -18.08
C ALA A 17 12.86 11.87 -17.19
N ASN A 18 12.09 10.86 -16.75
CA ASN A 18 10.93 11.09 -15.88
C ASN A 18 11.30 11.53 -14.45
N TYR A 19 12.54 11.36 -14.01
CA TYR A 19 12.99 11.79 -12.67
C TYR A 19 13.48 13.24 -12.66
N ASP A 20 13.93 13.79 -13.79
CA ASP A 20 14.41 15.17 -13.89
C ASP A 20 13.26 16.20 -13.97
N ASP A 21 12.12 15.82 -14.56
CA ASP A 21 10.93 16.69 -14.69
C ASP A 21 10.35 17.08 -13.30
N ALA A 22 10.47 16.19 -12.32
CA ALA A 22 9.98 16.41 -10.96
C ALA A 22 10.80 17.44 -10.15
N ARG A 23 11.97 17.89 -10.64
CA ARG A 23 12.80 18.88 -9.94
C ARG A 23 12.62 20.32 -10.44
N GLN A 24 11.93 20.55 -11.56
CA GLN A 24 11.83 21.89 -12.16
C GLN A 24 10.52 22.63 -11.86
N GLN A 25 9.57 22.02 -11.15
CA GLN A 25 8.28 22.67 -10.85
C GLN A 25 8.21 23.21 -9.42
N SER A 26 9.09 24.19 -9.11
CA SER A 26 8.93 25.09 -7.96
C SER A 26 8.93 26.54 -8.43
N GLN A 27 8.03 26.88 -9.36
CA GLN A 27 7.72 28.28 -9.67
C GLN A 27 6.46 28.68 -8.91
N SER A 28 6.66 29.55 -7.92
CA SER A 28 5.60 30.15 -7.09
C SER A 28 4.52 30.82 -7.96
N PRO A 29 3.22 30.49 -7.81
CA PRO A 29 2.18 31.21 -8.54
C PRO A 29 1.91 32.57 -7.89
N SER A 30 2.35 33.64 -8.54
CA SER A 30 1.92 35.00 -8.23
C SER A 30 0.54 35.29 -8.83
N GLY A 31 -0.45 35.47 -7.96
CA GLY A 31 -1.53 36.48 -8.09
C GLY A 31 -2.53 36.36 -9.25
N ARG A 32 -3.70 35.76 -8.97
CA ARG A 32 -4.99 36.28 -9.45
C ARG A 32 -6.12 35.80 -8.53
N ARG A 33 -6.70 36.71 -7.75
CA ARG A 33 -7.81 36.44 -6.84
C ARG A 33 -9.15 36.62 -7.59
N PRO A 34 -10.07 35.65 -7.56
CA PRO A 34 -11.49 35.89 -7.78
C PRO A 34 -12.20 36.16 -6.44
N ASN A 35 -13.17 37.07 -6.46
CA ASN A 35 -14.07 37.43 -5.35
C ASN A 35 -14.72 36.22 -4.67
N GLY A 36 -14.82 36.27 -3.33
CA GLY A 36 -15.66 35.35 -2.56
C GLY A 36 -15.65 35.62 -1.05
N TYR A 37 -16.62 36.43 -0.62
CA TYR A 37 -17.25 36.53 0.71
C TYR A 37 -16.41 36.67 2.00
N ALA A 38 -16.67 37.82 2.64
CA ALA A 38 -16.10 38.33 3.88
C ALA A 38 -16.44 37.50 5.12
N HIS A 39 -15.50 37.48 6.08
CA HIS A 39 -15.71 37.11 7.48
C HIS A 39 -15.16 38.26 8.35
N PRO A 40 -15.84 38.64 9.46
CA PRO A 40 -15.50 39.88 10.16
C PRO A 40 -14.23 39.73 10.99
N SER A 41 -13.38 40.73 10.88
CA SER A 41 -12.24 41.00 11.75
C SER A 41 -12.70 41.68 13.04
N TYR A 42 -12.14 41.24 14.17
CA TYR A 42 -12.09 42.05 15.38
C TYR A 42 -10.63 42.46 15.58
N SER A 43 -10.39 43.75 15.37
CA SER A 43 -9.13 44.43 15.61
C SER A 43 -8.99 44.72 17.10
N ALA A 44 -7.85 44.36 17.70
CA ALA A 44 -7.32 45.06 18.86
C ALA A 44 -5.81 44.76 19.02
N ASN A 45 -5.00 45.79 18.86
CA ASN A 45 -3.66 45.93 19.44
C ASN A 45 -3.68 47.34 20.08
N PRO A 46 -3.19 47.59 21.32
CA PRO A 46 -1.76 47.48 21.63
C PRO A 46 -1.38 47.18 23.12
N SER A 47 -0.07 46.96 23.33
CA SER A 47 0.77 47.29 24.51
C SER A 47 0.61 46.55 25.86
N THR A 48 1.67 45.78 26.21
CA THR A 48 2.24 45.48 27.57
C THR A 48 1.36 44.77 28.62
N PRO A 49 1.97 43.96 29.53
CA PRO A 49 1.41 42.67 29.94
C PRO A 49 0.59 42.71 31.24
N PRO A 50 -0.42 41.84 31.39
CA PRO A 50 -0.85 41.40 32.70
C PRO A 50 -0.16 40.08 33.04
N THR A 51 0.74 40.17 34.01
CA THR A 51 1.16 39.04 34.85
C THR A 51 -0.06 38.38 35.51
N GLY A 52 -0.21 37.08 35.29
CA GLY A 52 -1.23 36.23 35.92
C GLY A 52 -1.87 35.29 34.89
N ALA A 53 -2.07 34.00 35.12
CA ALA A 53 -1.95 33.25 36.35
C ALA A 53 -2.05 31.75 36.03
N PHE A 54 -1.02 31.11 35.44
CA PHE A 54 -0.98 29.65 35.30
C PHE A 54 0.47 29.14 35.38
N GLY A 55 1.10 29.30 36.56
CA GLY A 55 2.40 28.73 36.85
C GLY A 55 2.26 27.32 37.43
N ALA A 56 2.54 26.29 36.62
CA ALA A 56 2.56 24.90 37.08
C ALA A 56 3.82 24.12 36.68
N TYR A 57 4.87 24.79 36.17
CA TYR A 57 6.17 24.16 35.92
C TYR A 57 7.31 25.13 36.27
N PRO A 58 8.36 24.68 36.96
CA PRO A 58 9.58 25.48 37.09
C PRO A 58 10.19 25.59 35.68
N SER A 59 10.09 26.77 35.08
CA SER A 59 10.82 27.10 33.87
C SER A 59 12.29 27.29 34.25
N ASP A 60 13.08 26.22 34.18
CA ASP A 60 14.53 26.32 34.04
C ASP A 60 14.78 26.94 32.67
N GLY A 61 14.96 28.27 32.69
CA GLY A 61 15.09 29.10 31.50
C GLY A 61 16.47 28.96 30.87
N SER A 62 16.85 27.76 30.42
CA SER A 62 17.92 27.59 29.43
C SER A 62 17.38 28.06 28.07
N SER A 63 17.31 29.38 27.93
CA SER A 63 16.93 30.05 26.70
C SER A 63 17.94 29.66 25.63
N PHE A 64 17.55 28.80 24.68
CA PHE A 64 18.37 28.45 23.53
C PHE A 64 18.80 29.73 22.81
N ARG A 65 20.05 30.13 23.05
CA ARG A 65 20.60 31.34 22.47
C ARG A 65 21.05 30.98 21.06
N ALA A 66 20.29 31.43 20.06
CA ALA A 66 20.73 31.35 18.67
C ALA A 66 22.15 31.91 18.56
N ALA A 67 23.05 31.15 17.92
CA ALA A 67 24.45 31.47 17.74
C ALA A 67 24.59 32.73 16.87
N THR A 68 24.32 33.90 17.43
CA THR A 68 24.58 35.16 16.76
C THR A 68 26.08 35.42 16.88
N PRO A 69 26.81 35.45 15.75
CA PRO A 69 28.24 35.73 15.79
C PRO A 69 28.44 37.11 16.41
N ASN A 70 29.41 37.20 17.32
CA ASN A 70 29.94 38.50 17.76
C ASN A 70 30.37 39.29 16.51
N SER A 71 30.38 40.62 16.57
CA SER A 71 30.80 41.57 15.53
C SER A 71 32.18 41.29 14.89
N LYS A 72 32.95 40.32 15.41
CA LYS A 72 34.23 39.80 14.90
C LYS A 72 34.13 38.43 14.20
N GLY A 73 32.93 37.89 13.99
CA GLY A 73 32.72 36.57 13.34
C GLY A 73 33.15 35.37 14.19
N GLN A 74 33.42 35.57 15.48
CA GLN A 74 33.83 34.52 16.39
C GLN A 74 32.59 33.85 16.98
N TYR A 75 32.39 32.59 16.64
CA TYR A 75 31.44 31.72 17.31
C TYR A 75 32.05 31.29 18.65
N SER A 76 31.26 31.33 19.72
CA SER A 76 31.71 30.82 21.02
C SER A 76 31.91 29.31 20.92
N ASP A 77 33.10 28.84 21.29
CA ASP A 77 33.51 27.42 21.28
C ASP A 77 32.47 26.49 21.95
N ALA A 78 31.88 26.93 23.06
CA ALA A 78 30.80 26.21 23.74
C ALA A 78 29.53 26.02 22.89
N VAL A 79 29.18 27.02 22.06
CA VAL A 79 28.00 26.93 21.17
C VAL A 79 28.32 26.09 19.93
N LEU A 80 29.57 26.12 19.44
CA LEU A 80 30.01 25.23 18.37
C LEU A 80 30.00 23.77 18.83
N SER A 81 30.56 23.52 20.02
CA SER A 81 30.56 22.20 20.68
C SER A 81 29.15 21.70 20.95
N GLU A 82 28.22 22.58 21.34
CA GLU A 82 26.83 22.18 21.56
C GLU A 82 26.09 21.90 20.24
N LEU A 83 26.31 22.69 19.19
CA LEU A 83 25.80 22.43 17.84
C LEU A 83 26.34 21.12 17.25
N GLU A 84 27.61 20.80 17.50
CA GLU A 84 28.25 19.55 17.09
C GLU A 84 27.70 18.35 17.87
N SER A 85 27.58 18.46 19.19
CA SER A 85 27.00 17.40 20.03
C SER A 85 25.54 17.09 19.66
N GLN A 86 24.75 18.12 19.30
CA GLN A 86 23.39 17.94 18.78
C GLN A 86 23.38 17.28 17.41
N ASN A 87 24.36 17.61 16.56
CA ASN A 87 24.47 16.99 15.25
C ASN A 87 24.77 15.50 15.39
N ASP A 88 25.72 15.13 16.26
CA ASP A 88 26.06 13.74 16.56
C ASP A 88 24.88 12.97 17.17
N GLU A 89 24.10 13.59 18.05
CA GLU A 89 22.91 12.98 18.64
C GLU A 89 21.80 12.79 17.60
N GLN A 90 21.61 13.75 16.68
CA GLN A 90 20.72 13.59 15.53
C GLN A 90 21.23 12.54 14.53
N MET A 91 22.52 12.48 14.25
CA MET A 91 23.14 11.49 13.37
C MET A 91 23.02 10.08 13.95
N ALA A 92 23.19 9.92 15.27
CA ALA A 92 22.93 8.67 15.97
C ALA A 92 21.46 8.26 15.84
N GLY A 93 20.52 9.22 16.01
CA GLY A 93 19.09 8.99 15.80
C GLY A 93 18.73 8.63 14.35
N LEU A 94 19.38 9.24 13.36
CA LEU A 94 19.21 8.93 11.94
C LEU A 94 19.77 7.55 11.59
N SER A 95 20.95 7.19 12.11
CA SER A 95 21.53 5.86 11.92
C SER A 95 20.65 4.75 12.48
N GLY A 96 20.02 4.99 13.65
CA GLY A 96 19.05 4.07 14.25
C GLY A 96 17.75 3.94 13.43
N LYS A 97 17.30 5.01 12.77
CA LYS A 97 16.17 4.96 11.83
C LYS A 97 16.52 4.18 10.56
N VAL A 98 17.71 4.41 9.97
CA VAL A 98 18.17 3.69 8.78
C VAL A 98 18.36 2.19 9.06
N LYS A 99 18.88 1.83 10.24
CA LYS A 99 19.00 0.44 10.65
C LYS A 99 17.64 -0.26 10.72
N ARG A 100 16.64 0.39 11.31
CA ARG A 100 15.26 -0.14 11.34
C ARG A 100 14.67 -0.30 9.93
N LEU A 101 14.88 0.67 9.04
CA LEU A 101 14.41 0.57 7.65
C LEU A 101 15.10 -0.57 6.91
N LYS A 102 16.40 -0.77 7.12
CA LYS A 102 17.16 -1.91 6.60
C LYS A 102 16.58 -3.23 7.11
N ASP A 103 16.31 -3.33 8.41
CA ASP A 103 15.78 -4.55 9.02
C ASP A 103 14.39 -4.89 8.46
N LEU A 104 13.51 -3.89 8.30
CA LEU A 104 12.21 -4.06 7.62
C LEU A 104 12.38 -4.49 6.16
N THR A 105 13.34 -3.93 5.43
CA THR A 105 13.60 -4.28 4.03
C THR A 105 14.12 -5.71 3.90
N MET A 106 14.99 -6.16 4.81
CA MET A 106 15.46 -7.53 4.87
C MET A 106 14.32 -8.50 5.17
N ALA A 107 13.49 -8.19 6.18
CA ALA A 107 12.31 -8.98 6.51
C ALA A 107 11.33 -9.09 5.32
N ILE A 108 11.07 -7.99 4.62
CA ILE A 108 10.28 -7.99 3.38
C ILE A 108 10.94 -8.86 2.31
N GLY A 109 12.26 -8.84 2.17
CA GLY A 109 12.98 -9.68 1.24
C GLY A 109 12.81 -11.17 1.52
N ASP A 110 12.95 -11.57 2.79
CA ASP A 110 12.76 -12.95 3.22
C ASP A 110 11.30 -13.41 3.05
N GLU A 111 10.34 -12.56 3.41
CA GLU A 111 8.92 -12.87 3.29
C GLU A 111 8.42 -12.88 1.84
N ILE A 112 8.98 -12.07 0.93
CA ILE A 112 8.72 -12.19 -0.52
C ILE A 112 9.20 -13.55 -1.03
N ARG A 113 10.38 -14.00 -0.59
CA ARG A 113 10.93 -15.29 -1.01
C ARG A 113 10.08 -16.44 -0.51
N GLU A 114 9.66 -16.39 0.75
CA GLU A 114 8.70 -17.35 1.34
C GLU A 114 7.34 -17.28 0.63
N SER A 115 6.79 -16.10 0.41
CA SER A 115 5.53 -15.88 -0.32
C SER A 115 5.58 -16.42 -1.75
N THR A 116 6.74 -16.36 -2.40
CA THR A 116 6.94 -16.94 -3.74
C THR A 116 6.86 -18.46 -3.67
N THR A 117 7.54 -19.09 -2.70
CA THR A 117 7.45 -20.55 -2.51
C THR A 117 6.05 -21.01 -2.10
N LEU A 118 5.33 -20.20 -1.30
CA LEU A 118 3.95 -20.46 -0.93
C LEU A 118 3.04 -20.33 -2.16
N ALA A 119 3.24 -19.32 -3.00
CA ALA A 119 2.49 -19.14 -4.24
C ALA A 119 2.68 -20.32 -5.20
N ASP A 120 3.92 -20.84 -5.32
CA ASP A 120 4.20 -22.05 -6.10
C ASP A 120 3.44 -23.26 -5.53
N SER A 121 3.41 -23.43 -4.20
CA SER A 121 2.65 -24.50 -3.55
C SER A 121 1.13 -24.34 -3.66
N MET A 122 0.63 -23.10 -3.74
CA MET A 122 -0.78 -22.80 -4.00
C MET A 122 -1.15 -23.19 -5.44
N ASN A 123 -0.27 -22.94 -6.41
CA ASN A 123 -0.50 -23.35 -7.79
C ASN A 123 -0.69 -24.88 -7.90
N GLU A 124 0.18 -25.66 -7.26
CA GLU A 124 0.07 -27.12 -7.23
C GLU A 124 -1.20 -27.60 -6.51
N THR A 125 -1.60 -26.92 -5.44
CA THR A 125 -2.86 -27.20 -4.73
C THR A 125 -4.10 -26.90 -5.59
N PHE A 126 -4.07 -25.81 -6.37
CA PHE A 126 -5.15 -25.45 -7.28
C PHE A 126 -5.26 -26.41 -8.47
N ASP A 127 -4.14 -26.84 -9.05
CA ASP A 127 -4.14 -27.86 -10.10
C ASP A 127 -4.70 -29.19 -9.58
N GLY A 128 -4.25 -29.63 -8.40
CA GLY A 128 -4.77 -30.83 -7.75
C GLY A 128 -6.28 -30.75 -7.46
N THR A 129 -6.76 -29.59 -7.00
CA THR A 129 -8.19 -29.35 -6.76
C THR A 129 -8.99 -29.35 -8.07
N THR A 130 -8.47 -28.73 -9.13
CA THR A 130 -9.10 -28.69 -10.45
C THR A 130 -9.27 -30.10 -11.02
N ILE A 131 -8.25 -30.96 -10.89
CA ILE A 131 -8.33 -32.37 -11.31
C ILE A 131 -9.40 -33.12 -10.50
N ARG A 132 -9.46 -32.92 -9.19
CA ARG A 132 -10.48 -33.54 -8.32
C ARG A 132 -11.88 -33.08 -8.71
N LEU A 133 -12.09 -31.79 -8.92
CA LEU A 133 -13.36 -31.21 -9.36
C LEU A 133 -13.80 -31.73 -10.72
N LYS A 134 -12.87 -31.86 -11.68
CA LYS A 134 -13.14 -32.51 -12.96
C LYS A 134 -13.61 -33.94 -12.76
N ASN A 135 -12.96 -34.69 -11.87
CA ASN A 135 -13.33 -36.09 -11.61
C ASN A 135 -14.71 -36.22 -10.92
N THR A 136 -15.05 -35.32 -9.99
CA THR A 136 -16.38 -35.29 -9.36
C THR A 136 -17.46 -34.91 -10.36
N MET A 137 -17.21 -33.91 -11.21
CA MET A 137 -18.12 -33.54 -12.30
C MET A 137 -18.33 -34.71 -13.27
N ASN A 138 -17.26 -35.42 -13.64
CA ASN A 138 -17.36 -36.54 -14.56
C ASN A 138 -18.14 -37.72 -13.95
N ARG A 139 -17.99 -37.96 -12.63
CA ARG A 139 -18.83 -38.92 -11.89
C ARG A 139 -20.29 -38.49 -11.83
N MET A 140 -20.55 -37.21 -11.65
CA MET A 140 -21.91 -36.64 -11.65
C MET A 140 -22.57 -36.79 -13.03
N LEU A 141 -21.86 -36.51 -14.12
CA LEU A 141 -22.38 -36.70 -15.48
C LEU A 141 -22.78 -38.16 -15.73
N ARG A 142 -21.92 -39.11 -15.34
CA ARG A 142 -22.25 -40.55 -15.44
C ARG A 142 -23.44 -40.97 -14.57
N MET A 143 -23.65 -40.32 -13.42
CA MET A 143 -24.84 -40.55 -12.59
C MET A 143 -26.09 -39.96 -13.25
N ALA A 144 -26.00 -38.77 -13.86
CA ALA A 144 -27.12 -38.17 -14.59
C ALA A 144 -27.53 -39.01 -15.81
N GLU A 145 -26.57 -39.54 -16.56
CA GLU A 145 -26.84 -40.43 -17.71
C GLU A 145 -27.55 -41.73 -17.31
N ARG A 146 -27.29 -42.24 -16.10
CA ARG A 146 -27.89 -43.49 -15.59
C ARG A 146 -29.14 -43.26 -14.75
N THR A 147 -29.31 -42.07 -14.18
CA THR A 147 -30.48 -41.67 -13.39
C THR A 147 -31.50 -41.04 -14.33
N GLY A 148 -32.05 -41.85 -15.21
CA GLY A 148 -33.19 -41.50 -16.05
C GLY A 148 -34.19 -42.65 -16.01
N ILE A 149 -35.47 -42.34 -15.74
CA ILE A 149 -36.54 -43.33 -15.88
C ILE A 149 -36.63 -43.65 -17.38
N GLY A 150 -36.02 -44.77 -17.77
CA GLY A 150 -35.92 -45.15 -19.16
C GLY A 150 -37.30 -45.34 -19.79
N TRP A 151 -37.40 -45.07 -21.10
CA TRP A 151 -38.61 -45.27 -21.91
C TRP A 151 -39.30 -46.62 -21.66
N ARG A 152 -38.53 -47.68 -21.37
CA ARG A 152 -39.03 -49.02 -21.05
C ARG A 152 -39.88 -49.07 -19.77
N VAL A 153 -39.52 -48.29 -18.74
CA VAL A 153 -40.29 -48.21 -17.48
C VAL A 153 -41.62 -47.48 -17.72
N TRP A 154 -41.60 -46.45 -18.56
CA TRP A 154 -42.81 -45.74 -18.99
C TRP A 154 -43.78 -46.65 -19.74
N LEU A 155 -43.27 -47.46 -20.69
CA LEU A 155 -44.08 -48.45 -21.39
C LEU A 155 -44.63 -49.53 -20.46
N ALA A 156 -43.82 -50.04 -19.53
CA ALA A 156 -44.26 -51.04 -18.56
C ALA A 156 -45.36 -50.49 -17.63
N PHE A 157 -45.21 -49.25 -17.13
CA PHE A 157 -46.22 -48.58 -16.32
C PHE A 157 -47.54 -48.44 -17.09
N PHE A 158 -47.48 -47.97 -18.34
CA PHE A 158 -48.68 -47.82 -19.16
C PHE A 158 -49.36 -49.16 -19.47
N ALA A 159 -48.57 -50.20 -19.77
CA ALA A 159 -49.08 -51.55 -20.00
C ALA A 159 -49.80 -52.11 -18.76
N VAL A 160 -49.24 -51.91 -17.56
CA VAL A 160 -49.88 -52.31 -16.29
C VAL A 160 -51.18 -51.56 -16.08
N VAL A 161 -51.21 -50.25 -16.32
CA VAL A 161 -52.42 -49.43 -16.20
C VAL A 161 -53.51 -49.91 -17.17
N VAL A 162 -53.16 -50.15 -18.45
CA VAL A 162 -54.11 -50.65 -19.46
C VAL A 162 -54.64 -52.04 -19.09
N LEU A 163 -53.79 -52.95 -18.61
CA LEU A 163 -54.21 -54.27 -18.13
C LEU A 163 -55.17 -54.16 -16.94
N LEU A 164 -54.92 -53.23 -16.01
CA LEU A 164 -55.79 -53.01 -14.86
C LEU A 164 -57.17 -52.49 -15.30
N PHE A 165 -57.23 -51.54 -16.23
CA PHE A 165 -58.49 -51.08 -16.82
C PHE A 165 -59.23 -52.20 -17.55
N TRP A 166 -58.53 -53.04 -18.29
CA TRP A 166 -59.13 -54.21 -18.94
C TRP A 166 -59.70 -55.20 -17.92
N TYR A 167 -58.93 -55.52 -16.88
CA TYR A 167 -59.36 -56.42 -15.81
C TYR A 167 -60.61 -55.90 -15.08
N VAL A 168 -60.62 -54.63 -14.69
CA VAL A 168 -61.78 -53.98 -14.02
C VAL A 168 -63.00 -53.87 -14.93
N LYS A 169 -62.83 -53.83 -16.25
CA LYS A 169 -63.95 -53.75 -17.20
C LYS A 169 -64.46 -55.13 -17.60
N LEU A 170 -63.63 -56.16 -17.54
CA LEU A 170 -63.99 -57.55 -17.86
C LEU A 170 -64.66 -58.28 -16.68
N PHE A 171 -64.46 -57.80 -15.45
CA PHE A 171 -65.07 -58.28 -14.21
C PHE A 171 -66.13 -57.28 -13.71
#